data_AF-A0A934L7W4-F1
#
_entry.id   AF-A0A934L7W4-F1
#
_cell.length_a   1.000
_cell.length_b   1.000
_cell.length_c   1.000
_cell.angle_alpha   90.00
_cell.angle_beta   90.00
_cell.angle_gamma   90.00
#
_symmetry.space_group_name_H-M   'P 1'
#
loop_
_entity.id
_entity.type
_entity.pdbx_description
1 polymer ?
#
loop_
_entity_poly.entity_id
_entity_poly.type
_entity_poly.pdbx_seq_one_letter_code
_entity_poly.pdbx_strand_id
1 'polypeptide(L)'
;MRREYARLEQELQGEEYRTLLQELKGKAEFLRRYDTWADVVAFMRDGEANDRLTDEVLRPVFKAHTESGDRRWRTILLVIFWPGLESVHWRKRGWDSDIEERWQNLVWTFLQVVCRIDVSRRSDRLAQKVINDTIHYLHDEYSQIWKAKCLEIEFEDNGFKFMTSGNEGIDFTRIDLGYAQRSEIRKLKKHMEEGRINEADFFMLVGTRVYGKPLPGYSREMGLNYEAVKKRRLRVEAVIREHEKNCKTCPDE
;
A
#
# COMPACT_ATOMS: atom_id res chain seq x y z
N MET A 1 9.61 -0.69 -18.97
CA MET A 1 9.20 0.74 -18.88
C MET A 1 8.89 1.42 -20.24
N ARG A 2 9.83 2.05 -20.99
CA ARG A 2 9.46 2.85 -22.19
C ARG A 2 8.67 2.12 -23.29
N ARG A 3 8.99 0.83 -23.54
CA ARG A 3 8.26 0.01 -24.52
C ARG A 3 6.83 -0.30 -24.08
N GLU A 4 6.61 -0.48 -22.78
CA GLU A 4 5.28 -0.73 -22.21
C GLU A 4 4.44 0.55 -22.28
N TYR A 5 5.05 1.71 -22.01
CA TYR A 5 4.38 2.99 -22.19
C TYR A 5 3.89 3.21 -23.61
N ALA A 6 4.77 3.01 -24.60
CA ALA A 6 4.42 3.17 -26.02
C ALA A 6 3.29 2.20 -26.44
N ARG A 7 3.29 0.97 -25.89
CA ARG A 7 2.21 0.01 -26.13
C ARG A 7 0.88 0.49 -25.56
N LEU A 8 0.88 1.04 -24.34
CA LEU A 8 -0.34 1.58 -23.72
C LEU A 8 -0.84 2.84 -24.44
N GLU A 9 0.05 3.76 -24.83
CA GLU A 9 -0.32 4.93 -25.66
C GLU A 9 -0.94 4.50 -27.00
N GLN A 10 -0.41 3.45 -27.62
CA GLN A 10 -0.99 2.87 -28.84
C GLN A 10 -2.35 2.22 -28.57
N GLU A 11 -2.51 1.53 -27.44
CA GLU A 11 -3.79 0.93 -27.03
C GLU A 11 -4.89 1.99 -26.89
N LEU A 12 -4.55 3.16 -26.34
CA LEU A 12 -5.46 4.31 -26.21
C LEU A 12 -5.95 4.88 -27.56
N GLN A 13 -5.32 4.51 -28.68
CA GLN A 13 -5.80 4.87 -30.02
C GLN A 13 -6.92 3.96 -30.53
N GLY A 14 -7.21 2.86 -29.81
CA GLY A 14 -8.28 1.94 -30.13
C GLY A 14 -9.67 2.59 -30.10
N GLU A 15 -10.59 2.03 -30.89
CA GLU A 15 -11.97 2.52 -31.01
C GLU A 15 -12.70 2.55 -29.67
N GLU A 16 -12.47 1.55 -28.82
CA GLU A 16 -13.03 1.49 -27.47
C GLU A 16 -12.66 2.71 -26.61
N TYR A 17 -11.39 3.10 -26.62
CA TYR A 17 -10.92 4.25 -25.86
C TYR A 17 -11.40 5.57 -26.47
N ARG A 18 -11.49 5.66 -27.81
CA ARG A 18 -12.08 6.83 -28.48
C ARG A 18 -13.53 7.04 -28.08
N THR A 19 -14.32 5.97 -27.98
CA THR A 19 -15.71 6.05 -27.51
C THR A 19 -15.79 6.61 -26.09
N LEU A 20 -14.92 6.17 -25.18
CA LEU A 20 -14.85 6.72 -23.82
C LEU A 20 -14.54 8.22 -23.81
N LEU A 21 -13.66 8.71 -24.70
CA LEU A 21 -13.38 10.14 -24.82
C LEU A 21 -14.61 10.91 -25.34
N GLN A 22 -15.32 10.38 -26.33
CA GLN A 22 -16.52 11.02 -26.88
C GLN A 22 -17.63 11.13 -25.83
N GLU A 23 -17.83 10.08 -25.03
CA GLU A 23 -18.75 10.13 -23.88
C GLU A 23 -18.32 11.19 -22.86
N LEU A 24 -17.02 11.29 -22.57
CA LEU A 24 -16.49 12.30 -21.64
C LEU A 24 -16.67 13.73 -22.16
N LYS A 25 -16.52 13.97 -23.48
CA LYS A 25 -16.78 15.26 -24.13
C LYS A 25 -18.23 15.73 -24.01
N GLY A 26 -19.17 14.79 -23.95
CA GLY A 26 -20.57 15.09 -23.68
C GLY A 26 -20.81 15.64 -22.28
N LYS A 27 -19.99 15.20 -21.31
CA LYS A 27 -20.13 15.52 -19.88
C LYS A 27 -19.22 16.66 -19.39
N ALA A 28 -18.10 16.92 -20.07
CA ALA A 28 -17.10 17.89 -19.66
C ALA A 28 -16.68 18.80 -20.82
N GLU A 29 -17.04 20.08 -20.74
CA GLU A 29 -16.78 21.07 -21.80
C GLU A 29 -15.28 21.25 -22.07
N PHE A 30 -14.46 21.21 -21.02
CA PHE A 30 -13.01 21.39 -21.14
C PHE A 30 -12.38 20.37 -22.10
N LEU A 31 -12.89 19.14 -22.10
CA LEU A 31 -12.34 18.04 -22.90
C LEU A 31 -12.74 18.08 -24.39
N ARG A 32 -13.70 18.93 -24.77
CA ARG A 32 -14.11 19.08 -26.18
C ARG A 32 -12.99 19.58 -27.08
N ARG A 33 -11.95 20.21 -26.52
CA ARG A 33 -10.79 20.73 -27.25
C ARG A 33 -9.81 19.68 -27.73
N TYR A 34 -9.88 18.45 -27.21
CA TYR A 34 -8.93 17.38 -27.52
C TYR A 34 -9.58 16.39 -28.45
N ASP A 35 -9.01 16.08 -29.61
CA ASP A 35 -9.64 15.16 -30.56
C ASP A 35 -9.40 13.69 -30.19
N THR A 36 -8.26 13.42 -29.55
CA THR A 36 -7.80 12.09 -29.19
C THR A 36 -7.27 12.03 -27.75
N TRP A 37 -7.11 10.82 -27.22
CA TRP A 37 -6.40 10.62 -25.95
C TRP A 37 -4.93 11.01 -26.03
N ALA A 38 -4.30 10.97 -27.21
CA ALA A 38 -2.92 11.45 -27.37
C ALA A 38 -2.83 12.95 -27.10
N ASP A 39 -3.82 13.74 -27.53
CA ASP A 39 -3.86 15.18 -27.28
C ASP A 39 -4.03 15.48 -25.78
N VAL A 40 -4.87 14.69 -25.10
CA VAL A 40 -5.03 14.78 -23.64
C VAL A 40 -3.72 14.44 -22.93
N VAL A 41 -3.06 13.37 -23.32
CA VAL A 41 -1.78 12.94 -22.71
C VAL A 41 -0.67 13.96 -22.99
N ALA A 42 -0.60 14.51 -24.19
CA ALA A 42 0.35 15.58 -24.54
C ALA A 42 0.13 16.81 -23.65
N PHE A 43 -1.13 17.26 -23.52
CA PHE A 43 -1.48 18.35 -22.62
C PHE A 43 -1.10 18.09 -21.16
N MET A 44 -1.32 16.87 -20.67
CA MET A 44 -0.96 16.48 -19.30
C MET A 44 0.55 16.39 -19.07
N ARG A 45 1.34 16.25 -20.15
CA ARG A 45 2.80 16.16 -20.11
C ARG A 45 3.45 17.55 -20.18
N ASP A 46 2.85 18.46 -20.94
CA ASP A 46 3.34 19.83 -21.06
C ASP A 46 3.13 20.55 -19.72
N GLY A 47 4.22 20.67 -18.95
CA GLY A 47 4.27 21.22 -17.59
C GLY A 47 3.90 22.70 -17.45
N GLU A 48 3.28 23.28 -18.49
CA GLU A 48 2.67 24.60 -18.48
C GLU A 48 1.25 24.58 -17.89
N ALA A 49 0.62 23.40 -17.76
CA ALA A 49 -0.65 23.26 -17.09
C ALA A 49 -0.50 23.48 -15.56
N ASN A 50 -1.07 24.58 -15.06
CA ASN A 50 -1.25 24.77 -13.62
C ASN A 50 -2.25 23.73 -13.07
N ASP A 51 -2.12 23.36 -11.79
CA ASP A 51 -2.94 22.38 -11.05
C ASP A 51 -4.43 22.44 -11.42
N ARG A 52 -4.97 23.65 -11.57
CA ARG A 52 -6.38 23.89 -11.91
C ARG A 52 -6.77 23.30 -13.27
N LEU A 53 -5.96 23.50 -14.31
CA LEU A 53 -6.27 22.99 -15.66
C LEU A 53 -6.08 21.47 -15.74
N THR A 54 -5.08 20.96 -15.02
CA THR A 54 -4.90 19.51 -14.84
C THR A 54 -6.14 18.89 -14.18
N ASP A 55 -6.71 19.53 -13.17
CA ASP A 55 -7.92 19.02 -12.52
C ASP A 55 -9.18 19.09 -13.40
N GLU A 56 -9.25 19.99 -14.39
CA GLU A 56 -10.35 20.01 -15.38
C GLU A 56 -10.34 18.76 -16.27
N VAL A 57 -9.16 18.17 -16.49
CA VAL A 57 -9.02 16.88 -17.19
C VAL A 57 -9.27 15.72 -16.24
N LEU A 58 -8.63 15.73 -15.07
CA LEU A 58 -8.64 14.58 -14.16
C LEU A 58 -10.01 14.34 -13.51
N ARG A 59 -10.73 15.40 -13.12
CA ARG A 59 -12.04 15.26 -12.48
C ARG A 59 -13.04 14.41 -13.27
N PRO A 60 -13.35 14.73 -14.54
CA PRO A 60 -14.33 13.96 -15.29
C PRO A 60 -13.85 12.53 -15.53
N VAL A 61 -12.54 12.30 -15.71
CA VAL A 61 -11.96 10.95 -15.82
C VAL A 61 -12.17 10.14 -14.55
N PHE A 62 -11.82 10.68 -13.38
CA PHE A 62 -12.01 9.99 -12.10
C PHE A 62 -13.50 9.78 -11.79
N LYS A 63 -14.37 10.76 -12.10
CA LYS A 63 -15.81 10.60 -11.92
C LYS A 63 -16.36 9.45 -12.78
N ALA A 64 -15.98 9.39 -14.05
CA ALA A 64 -16.38 8.30 -14.94
C ALA A 64 -15.82 6.94 -14.51
N HIS A 65 -14.59 6.90 -13.98
CA HIS A 65 -14.02 5.69 -13.39
C HIS A 65 -14.85 5.17 -12.20
N THR A 66 -15.20 6.06 -11.26
CA THR A 66 -15.97 5.67 -10.08
C THR A 66 -17.40 5.25 -10.43
N GLU A 67 -18.04 5.90 -11.41
CA GLU A 67 -19.41 5.59 -11.81
C GLU A 67 -19.53 4.29 -12.63
N SER A 68 -18.57 4.02 -13.53
CA SER A 68 -18.66 2.87 -14.45
C SER A 68 -18.00 1.59 -13.93
N GLY A 69 -17.00 1.71 -13.04
CA GLY A 69 -16.16 0.58 -12.65
C GLY A 69 -15.32 -0.03 -13.80
N ASP A 70 -15.31 0.62 -14.97
CA ASP A 70 -14.63 0.13 -16.17
C ASP A 70 -13.10 0.19 -15.99
N ARG A 71 -12.45 -0.95 -16.25
CA ARG A 71 -11.00 -1.12 -16.10
C ARG A 71 -10.22 -0.25 -17.08
N ARG A 72 -10.80 0.14 -18.22
CA ARG A 72 -10.16 0.99 -19.25
C ARG A 72 -9.79 2.37 -18.71
N TRP A 73 -10.55 2.90 -17.75
CA TRP A 73 -10.18 4.15 -17.08
C TRP A 73 -8.88 4.06 -16.29
N ARG A 74 -8.57 2.87 -15.75
CA ARG A 74 -7.30 2.64 -15.05
C ARG A 74 -6.13 2.66 -16.01
N THR A 75 -6.31 2.11 -17.21
CA THR A 75 -5.33 2.21 -18.30
C THR A 75 -5.10 3.66 -18.69
N ILE A 76 -6.17 4.43 -18.92
CA ILE A 76 -6.09 5.86 -19.23
C ILE A 76 -5.32 6.62 -18.14
N LEU A 77 -5.71 6.45 -16.87
CA LEU A 77 -5.05 7.09 -15.74
C LEU A 77 -3.58 6.66 -15.62
N LEU A 78 -3.26 5.40 -15.85
CA LEU A 78 -1.88 4.91 -15.85
C LEU A 78 -1.04 5.61 -16.92
N VAL A 79 -1.56 5.80 -18.14
CA VAL A 79 -0.85 6.53 -19.20
C VAL A 79 -0.67 8.01 -18.84
N ILE A 80 -1.71 8.65 -18.30
CA ILE A 80 -1.67 10.06 -17.89
C ILE A 80 -0.61 10.27 -16.80
N PHE A 81 -0.58 9.40 -15.78
CA PHE A 81 0.33 9.52 -14.64
C PHE A 81 1.71 8.91 -14.90
N TRP A 82 1.93 8.24 -16.03
CA TRP A 82 3.17 7.54 -16.32
C TRP A 82 4.43 8.38 -16.10
N PRO A 83 4.53 9.64 -16.61
CA PRO A 83 5.74 10.45 -16.39
C PRO A 83 5.99 10.75 -14.91
N GLY A 84 4.93 10.97 -14.14
CA GLY A 84 5.00 11.17 -12.70
C GLY A 84 5.48 9.92 -11.96
N LEU A 85 4.95 8.75 -12.33
CA LEU A 85 5.38 7.45 -11.78
C LEU A 85 6.83 7.13 -12.15
N GLU A 86 7.24 7.35 -13.40
CA GLU A 86 8.63 7.17 -13.83
C GLU A 86 9.56 8.08 -13.02
N SER A 87 9.18 9.34 -12.78
CA SER A 87 9.94 10.25 -11.91
C SER A 87 10.08 9.70 -10.47
N VAL A 88 8.99 9.18 -9.90
CA VAL A 88 9.01 8.54 -8.57
C VAL A 88 9.94 7.33 -8.56
N HIS A 89 9.82 6.44 -9.55
CA HIS A 89 10.64 5.25 -9.69
C HIS A 89 12.15 5.59 -9.67
N TRP A 90 12.56 6.60 -10.44
CA TRP A 90 13.96 7.02 -10.48
C TRP A 90 14.42 7.74 -9.22
N ARG A 91 13.58 8.63 -8.66
CA ARG A 91 13.90 9.33 -7.40
C ARG A 91 13.99 8.39 -6.21
N LYS A 92 13.25 7.28 -6.23
CA LYS A 92 13.21 6.26 -5.16
C LYS A 92 14.03 5.01 -5.48
N ARG A 93 15.02 5.12 -6.38
CA ARG A 93 15.90 4.00 -6.76
C ARG A 93 16.65 3.33 -5.60
N GLY A 94 16.80 4.02 -4.46
CA GLY A 94 17.44 3.47 -3.26
C GLY A 94 16.50 2.68 -2.35
N TRP A 95 15.21 2.58 -2.68
CA TRP A 95 14.23 1.88 -1.84
C TRP A 95 14.23 0.37 -2.04
N ASP A 96 14.63 -0.06 -3.24
CA ASP A 96 14.70 -1.45 -3.64
C ASP A 96 15.80 -1.59 -4.69
N SER A 97 16.63 -2.62 -4.58
CA SER A 97 17.67 -2.92 -5.56
C SER A 97 17.09 -3.55 -6.83
N ASP A 98 15.95 -4.23 -6.73
CA ASP A 98 15.28 -4.82 -7.90
C ASP A 98 14.49 -3.73 -8.64
N ILE A 99 14.88 -3.50 -9.89
CA ILE A 99 14.27 -2.46 -10.75
C ILE A 99 12.86 -2.87 -11.18
N GLU A 100 12.66 -4.14 -11.51
CA GLU A 100 11.38 -4.62 -12.04
C GLU A 100 10.36 -4.75 -10.91
N GLU A 101 10.76 -5.32 -9.77
CA GLU A 101 9.90 -5.42 -8.58
C GLU A 101 9.48 -4.03 -8.08
N ARG A 102 10.40 -3.06 -8.05
CA ARG A 102 10.08 -1.67 -7.71
C ARG A 102 9.08 -1.04 -8.64
N TRP A 103 9.22 -1.27 -9.95
CA TRP A 103 8.27 -0.75 -10.94
C TRP A 103 6.89 -1.38 -10.77
N GLN A 104 6.83 -2.69 -10.57
CA GLN A 104 5.57 -3.42 -10.33
C GLN A 104 4.88 -2.96 -9.06
N ASN A 105 5.60 -2.83 -7.93
CA ASN A 105 5.06 -2.36 -6.66
C ASN A 105 4.53 -0.92 -6.77
N LEU A 106 5.24 -0.05 -7.49
CA LEU A 106 4.79 1.31 -7.76
C LEU A 106 3.49 1.35 -8.57
N VAL A 107 3.42 0.61 -9.68
CA VAL A 107 2.21 0.55 -10.53
C VAL A 107 1.04 -0.06 -9.77
N TRP A 108 1.28 -1.13 -9.00
CA TRP A 108 0.28 -1.77 -8.17
C TRP A 108 -0.28 -0.80 -7.12
N THR A 109 0.60 -0.13 -6.38
CA THR A 109 0.23 0.88 -5.38
C THR A 109 -0.58 2.01 -6.01
N PHE A 110 -0.14 2.51 -7.17
CA PHE A 110 -0.87 3.54 -7.92
C PHE A 110 -2.29 3.10 -8.26
N LEU A 111 -2.47 1.88 -8.77
CA LEU A 111 -3.79 1.36 -9.12
C LEU A 111 -4.70 1.23 -7.89
N GLN A 112 -4.16 0.85 -6.73
CA GLN A 112 -4.90 0.85 -5.48
C GLN A 112 -5.32 2.25 -5.04
N VAL A 113 -4.43 3.24 -5.16
CA VAL A 113 -4.73 4.64 -4.84
C VAL A 113 -5.83 5.19 -5.74
N VAL A 114 -5.73 4.96 -7.06
CA VAL A 114 -6.75 5.37 -8.04
C VAL A 114 -8.13 4.79 -7.70
N CYS A 115 -8.19 3.54 -7.23
CA CYS A 115 -9.46 2.91 -6.82
C CYS A 115 -10.06 3.50 -5.54
N ARG A 116 -9.29 4.21 -4.72
CA ARG A 116 -9.74 4.79 -3.43
C ARG A 116 -10.09 6.27 -3.51
N ILE A 117 -9.76 6.94 -4.61
CA ILE A 117 -9.99 8.38 -4.74
C ILE A 117 -11.48 8.67 -4.88
N ASP A 118 -11.98 9.50 -3.98
CA ASP A 118 -13.32 10.06 -4.02
C ASP A 118 -13.25 11.54 -4.40
N VAL A 119 -13.59 11.84 -5.66
CA VAL A 119 -13.58 13.20 -6.23
C VAL A 119 -14.65 14.10 -5.59
N SER A 120 -15.68 13.53 -4.97
CA SER A 120 -16.72 14.32 -4.30
C SER A 120 -16.21 15.02 -3.03
N ARG A 121 -15.20 14.43 -2.37
CA ARG A 121 -14.61 14.94 -1.13
C ARG A 121 -13.46 15.92 -1.37
N ARG A 122 -12.82 15.87 -2.54
CA ARG A 122 -11.71 16.75 -2.86
C ARG A 122 -11.70 17.11 -4.34
N SER A 123 -11.73 18.41 -4.58
CA SER A 123 -11.91 18.99 -5.89
C SER A 123 -10.67 19.75 -6.36
N ASP A 124 -9.49 19.51 -5.79
CA ASP A 124 -8.29 20.24 -6.16
C ASP A 124 -7.02 19.41 -6.00
N ARG A 125 -6.02 19.71 -6.84
CA ARG A 125 -4.68 19.12 -6.85
C ARG A 125 -4.72 17.60 -6.92
N LEU A 126 -5.59 17.04 -7.77
CA LEU A 126 -5.78 15.61 -7.91
C LEU A 126 -4.49 14.91 -8.34
N ALA A 127 -3.75 15.51 -9.27
CA ALA A 127 -2.46 14.98 -9.71
C ALA A 127 -1.47 14.83 -8.56
N GLN A 128 -1.26 15.90 -7.80
CA GLN A 128 -0.35 15.91 -6.65
C GLN A 128 -0.80 14.92 -5.58
N LYS A 129 -2.11 14.84 -5.30
CA LYS A 129 -2.66 13.89 -4.32
C LYS A 129 -2.39 12.45 -4.72
N VAL A 130 -2.68 12.07 -5.96
CA VAL A 130 -2.46 10.71 -6.46
C VAL A 130 -0.99 10.31 -6.29
N ILE A 131 -0.07 11.18 -6.70
CA ILE A 131 1.37 10.93 -6.59
C ILE A 131 1.81 10.85 -5.12
N ASN A 132 1.36 11.78 -4.27
CA ASN A 132 1.71 11.77 -2.85
C ASN A 132 1.20 10.52 -2.15
N ASP A 133 -0.08 10.19 -2.33
CA ASP A 133 -0.69 9.00 -1.73
C ASP A 133 0.06 7.75 -2.22
N THR A 134 0.39 7.66 -3.51
CA THR A 134 1.19 6.55 -4.07
C THR A 134 2.55 6.44 -3.40
N ILE A 135 3.29 7.54 -3.24
CA ILE A 135 4.59 7.55 -2.56
C ILE A 135 4.45 7.14 -1.10
N HIS A 136 3.43 7.62 -0.40
CA HIS A 136 3.17 7.29 1.00
C HIS A 136 2.87 5.81 1.20
N TYR A 137 1.96 5.24 0.42
CA TYR A 137 1.66 3.81 0.50
C TYR A 137 2.87 2.95 0.13
N LEU A 138 3.59 3.32 -0.93
CA LEU A 138 4.78 2.59 -1.35
C LEU A 138 5.88 2.65 -0.29
N HIS A 139 6.06 3.80 0.35
CA HIS A 139 6.98 3.95 1.48
C HIS A 139 6.57 3.07 2.67
N ASP A 140 5.28 3.01 2.99
CA ASP A 140 4.79 2.19 4.09
C ASP A 140 4.99 0.69 3.84
N GLU A 141 4.86 0.24 2.59
CA GLU A 141 5.18 -1.13 2.17
C GLU A 141 6.69 -1.41 2.29
N TYR A 142 7.54 -0.54 1.73
CA TYR A 142 8.99 -0.72 1.84
C TYR A 142 9.52 -0.57 3.26
N SER A 143 8.94 0.31 4.07
CA SER A 143 9.30 0.45 5.48
C SER A 143 9.03 -0.85 6.24
N GLN A 144 7.97 -1.59 5.89
CA GLN A 144 7.69 -2.91 6.48
C GLN A 144 8.73 -3.94 6.04
N ILE A 145 9.13 -3.94 4.76
CA ILE A 145 10.15 -4.85 4.22
C ILE A 145 11.52 -4.55 4.82
N TRP A 146 11.93 -3.29 4.93
CA TRP A 146 13.20 -2.93 5.54
C TRP A 146 13.23 -3.26 7.03
N LYS A 147 12.13 -3.02 7.75
CA LYS A 147 12.03 -3.44 9.17
C LYS A 147 12.12 -4.95 9.31
N ALA A 148 11.51 -5.72 8.40
CA ALA A 148 11.63 -7.16 8.38
C ALA A 148 13.07 -7.61 8.04
N LYS A 149 13.71 -7.00 7.04
CA LYS A 149 15.10 -7.28 6.66
C LYS A 149 16.11 -6.89 7.73
N CYS A 150 15.92 -5.77 8.44
CA CYS A 150 16.78 -5.40 9.57
C CYS A 150 16.68 -6.42 10.70
N LEU A 151 15.48 -6.93 10.98
CA LEU A 151 15.28 -8.04 11.91
C LEU A 151 15.95 -9.32 11.37
N GLU A 152 15.80 -9.64 10.08
CA GLU A 152 16.47 -10.81 9.47
C GLU A 152 17.99 -10.73 9.49
N ILE A 153 18.60 -9.56 9.32
CA ILE A 153 20.05 -9.36 9.46
C ILE A 153 20.52 -9.59 10.90
N GLU A 154 19.70 -9.23 11.91
CA GLU A 154 19.95 -9.61 13.31
C GLU A 154 19.74 -11.12 13.56
N PHE A 155 18.94 -11.81 12.73
CA PHE A 155 18.74 -13.26 12.77
C PHE A 155 19.76 -14.05 11.93
N GLU A 156 20.43 -13.46 10.94
CA GLU A 156 21.52 -14.12 10.17
C GLU A 156 22.80 -14.27 11.01
N ASP A 157 23.05 -13.39 11.97
CA ASP A 157 24.10 -13.59 12.99
C ASP A 157 23.71 -14.64 14.05
N ASN A 158 22.44 -15.06 14.07
CA ASN A 158 21.89 -16.13 14.90
C ASN A 158 21.16 -17.21 14.07
N GLY A 159 21.80 -17.67 12.99
CA GLY A 159 21.64 -19.00 12.38
C GLY A 159 20.25 -19.69 12.42
N PHE A 160 19.18 -19.03 11.99
CA PHE A 160 17.86 -19.68 11.89
C PHE A 160 17.31 -19.69 10.45
N LYS A 161 17.43 -20.85 9.80
CA LYS A 161 17.06 -21.07 8.39
C LYS A 161 15.55 -21.32 8.26
N PHE A 162 14.79 -20.34 7.82
CA PHE A 162 13.35 -20.50 7.54
C PHE A 162 13.15 -21.12 6.15
N MET A 163 12.54 -22.31 6.08
CA MET A 163 12.18 -22.96 4.82
C MET A 163 10.87 -22.38 4.27
N THR A 164 10.90 -21.84 3.05
CA THR A 164 9.70 -21.49 2.28
C THR A 164 9.31 -22.65 1.36
N SER A 165 8.08 -23.11 1.46
CA SER A 165 7.43 -23.99 0.48
C SER A 165 6.16 -23.31 -0.04
N GLY A 166 6.12 -23.11 -1.36
CA GLY A 166 5.04 -23.59 -2.22
C GLY A 166 3.68 -22.87 -2.24
N ASN A 167 3.49 -22.09 -3.31
CA ASN A 167 2.35 -22.01 -4.23
C ASN A 167 1.04 -21.24 -3.93
N GLU A 168 0.86 -20.23 -4.79
CA GLU A 168 -0.32 -19.75 -5.54
C GLU A 168 -1.74 -19.74 -4.95
N GLY A 169 -2.33 -18.53 -5.00
CA GLY A 169 -3.75 -18.26 -4.80
C GLY A 169 -3.95 -16.92 -4.10
N ILE A 170 -4.23 -15.84 -4.84
CA ILE A 170 -4.58 -14.53 -4.26
C ILE A 170 -5.97 -14.66 -3.62
N ASP A 171 -5.97 -14.95 -2.32
CA ASP A 171 -7.15 -15.07 -1.48
C ASP A 171 -7.48 -13.70 -0.85
N PHE A 172 -8.61 -13.12 -1.24
CA PHE A 172 -9.08 -11.82 -0.76
C PHE A 172 -9.37 -11.81 0.76
N THR A 173 -9.43 -12.95 1.45
CA THR A 173 -9.52 -13.02 2.93
C THR A 173 -8.19 -12.73 3.65
N ARG A 174 -7.03 -12.80 2.97
CA ARG A 174 -5.71 -12.46 3.55
C ARG A 174 -5.51 -10.96 3.78
N ILE A 175 -6.24 -10.10 3.05
CA ILE A 175 -6.09 -8.65 3.12
C ILE A 175 -6.62 -8.10 4.47
N ASP A 176 -7.77 -8.59 4.93
CA ASP A 176 -8.37 -8.22 6.21
C ASP A 176 -7.63 -8.83 7.41
N LEU A 177 -7.18 -10.10 7.28
CA LEU A 177 -6.37 -10.76 8.30
C LEU A 177 -5.04 -10.02 8.53
N GLY A 178 -4.40 -9.56 7.45
CA GLY A 178 -3.17 -8.79 7.53
C GLY A 178 -3.34 -7.45 8.24
N TYR A 179 -4.47 -6.75 8.05
CA TYR A 179 -4.73 -5.47 8.72
C TYR A 179 -4.96 -5.65 10.23
N ALA A 180 -5.75 -6.66 10.62
CA ALA A 180 -5.99 -7.00 12.02
C ALA A 180 -4.69 -7.44 12.72
N GLN A 181 -3.88 -8.28 12.08
CA GLN A 181 -2.58 -8.72 12.58
C GLN A 181 -1.61 -7.54 12.75
N ARG A 182 -1.53 -6.64 11.77
CA ARG A 182 -0.66 -5.44 11.84
C ARG A 182 -1.09 -4.47 12.94
N SER A 183 -2.39 -4.28 13.14
CA SER A 183 -2.92 -3.45 14.23
C SER A 183 -2.51 -4.03 15.59
N GLU A 184 -2.61 -5.35 15.75
CA GLU A 184 -2.29 -6.00 17.02
C GLU A 184 -0.78 -6.05 17.31
N ILE A 185 0.06 -6.30 16.29
CA ILE A 185 1.52 -6.20 16.42
C ILE A 185 1.92 -4.77 16.83
N ARG A 186 1.28 -3.74 16.25
CA ARG A 186 1.55 -2.34 16.60
C ARG A 186 1.22 -2.04 18.07
N LYS A 187 0.10 -2.56 18.58
CA LYS A 187 -0.26 -2.41 20.00
C LYS A 187 0.76 -3.11 20.92
N LEU A 188 1.13 -4.35 20.60
CA LEU A 188 2.13 -5.10 21.36
C LEU A 188 3.50 -4.40 21.35
N LYS A 189 3.89 -3.84 20.21
CA LYS A 189 5.13 -3.08 20.07
C LYS A 189 5.13 -1.82 20.94
N LYS A 190 4.00 -1.11 21.01
CA LYS A 190 3.82 0.04 21.90
C LYS A 190 4.06 -0.33 23.37
N HIS A 191 3.50 -1.45 23.83
CA HIS A 191 3.74 -1.95 25.19
C HIS A 191 5.22 -2.30 25.46
N MET A 192 5.95 -2.77 24.45
CA MET A 192 7.37 -3.07 24.55
C MET A 192 8.20 -1.78 24.62
N GLU A 193 7.94 -0.82 23.73
CA GLU A 193 8.60 0.48 23.70
C GLU A 193 8.38 1.27 24.99
N GLU A 194 7.20 1.12 25.60
CA GLU A 194 6.84 1.72 26.89
C GLU A 194 7.36 0.91 28.10
N GLY A 195 8.17 -0.13 27.85
CA GLY A 195 8.84 -0.93 28.89
C GLY A 195 7.93 -1.84 29.72
N ARG A 196 6.65 -2.02 29.32
CA ARG A 196 5.68 -2.84 30.06
C ARG A 196 5.90 -4.33 29.84
N ILE A 197 6.45 -4.68 28.68
CA ILE A 197 6.84 -6.04 28.32
C ILE A 197 8.25 -5.98 27.74
N ASN A 198 9.07 -7.00 27.97
CA ASN A 198 10.39 -7.08 27.32
C ASN A 198 10.27 -7.64 25.89
N GLU A 199 11.36 -7.58 25.16
CA GLU A 199 11.44 -8.02 23.76
C GLU A 199 11.11 -9.51 23.57
N ALA A 200 11.59 -10.37 24.47
CA ALA A 200 11.24 -11.80 24.45
C ALA A 200 9.73 -12.04 24.68
N ASP A 201 9.10 -11.23 25.53
CA ASP A 201 7.66 -11.27 25.77
C ASP A 201 6.86 -10.79 24.55
N PHE A 202 7.36 -9.76 23.85
CA PHE A 202 6.80 -9.29 22.59
C PHE A 202 6.81 -10.38 21.52
N PHE A 203 7.96 -11.02 21.27
CA PHE A 203 8.06 -12.08 20.26
C PHE A 203 7.21 -13.31 20.61
N MET A 204 7.14 -13.69 21.89
CA MET A 204 6.26 -14.76 22.36
C MET A 204 4.79 -14.46 22.03
N LEU A 205 4.32 -13.23 22.28
CA LEU A 205 2.94 -12.85 22.00
C LEU A 205 2.68 -12.72 20.50
N VAL A 206 3.60 -12.18 19.72
CA VAL A 206 3.45 -12.14 18.25
C VAL A 206 3.32 -13.56 17.69
N GLY A 207 4.21 -14.48 18.08
CA GLY A 207 4.15 -15.87 17.64
C GLY A 207 2.86 -16.58 18.04
N THR A 208 2.44 -16.46 19.30
CA THR A 208 1.33 -17.27 19.84
C THR A 208 -0.06 -16.63 19.74
N ARG A 209 -0.17 -15.29 19.81
CA ARG A 209 -1.43 -14.53 19.78
C ARG A 209 -1.77 -14.01 18.39
N VAL A 210 -0.78 -13.57 17.61
CA VAL A 210 -1.02 -12.99 16.27
C VAL A 210 -0.94 -14.05 15.17
N TYR A 211 0.05 -14.93 15.25
CA TYR A 211 0.26 -15.99 14.25
C TYR A 211 -0.27 -17.36 14.67
N GLY A 212 -0.86 -17.48 15.87
CA GLY A 212 -1.49 -18.72 16.34
C GLY A 212 -0.52 -19.89 16.54
N LYS A 213 0.79 -19.65 16.66
CA LYS A 213 1.76 -20.73 16.88
C LYS A 213 1.48 -21.45 18.21
N PRO A 214 1.59 -22.79 18.23
CA PRO A 214 1.37 -23.56 19.44
C PRO A 214 2.52 -23.30 20.44
N LEU A 215 2.17 -23.03 21.69
CA LEU A 215 3.10 -22.81 22.82
C LEU A 215 4.20 -23.89 22.97
N PRO A 216 3.94 -25.19 22.74
CA PRO A 216 4.99 -26.22 22.74
C PRO A 216 6.07 -26.05 21.67
N GLY A 217 5.75 -25.37 20.54
CA GLY A 217 6.72 -25.03 19.50
C GLY A 217 7.68 -23.93 19.99
N TYR A 218 7.11 -22.85 20.54
CA TYR A 218 7.90 -21.76 21.12
C TYR A 218 8.75 -22.17 22.32
N SER A 219 8.25 -23.08 23.17
CA SER A 219 8.98 -23.65 24.31
C SER A 219 10.22 -24.43 23.88
N ARG A 220 10.12 -25.22 22.80
CA ARG A 220 11.27 -25.93 22.22
C ARG A 220 12.28 -24.99 21.57
N GLU A 221 11.79 -23.97 20.87
CA GLU A 221 12.64 -22.95 20.21
C GLU A 221 13.45 -22.12 21.23
N MET A 222 12.89 -21.83 22.40
CA MET A 222 13.54 -21.02 23.44
C MET A 222 14.31 -21.85 24.48
N GLY A 223 14.32 -23.19 24.37
CA GLY A 223 14.93 -24.07 25.37
C GLY A 223 14.29 -23.98 26.77
N LEU A 224 13.04 -23.52 26.85
CA LEU A 224 12.33 -23.26 28.11
C LEU A 224 11.30 -24.35 28.38
N ASN A 225 11.08 -24.66 29.66
CA ASN A 225 10.00 -25.57 30.06
C ASN A 225 8.64 -25.00 29.63
N TYR A 226 7.79 -25.84 29.03
CA TYR A 226 6.44 -25.50 28.58
C TYR A 226 5.61 -24.78 29.66
N GLU A 227 5.64 -25.27 30.91
CA GLU A 227 4.90 -24.65 32.01
C GLU A 227 5.45 -23.25 32.37
N ALA A 228 6.76 -23.05 32.21
CA ALA A 228 7.39 -21.74 32.41
C ALA A 228 6.96 -20.74 31.33
N VAL A 229 6.92 -21.17 30.06
CA VAL A 229 6.45 -20.35 28.94
C VAL A 229 4.96 -20.01 29.06
N LYS A 230 4.14 -20.99 29.44
CA LYS A 230 2.70 -20.79 29.70
C LYS A 230 2.47 -19.76 30.82
N LYS A 231 3.18 -19.89 31.95
CA LYS A 231 3.11 -18.94 33.06
C LYS A 231 3.66 -17.56 32.68
N ARG A 232 4.68 -17.50 31.82
CA ARG A 232 5.22 -16.24 31.29
C ARG A 232 4.19 -15.54 30.40
N ARG A 233 3.59 -16.25 29.44
CA ARG A 233 2.53 -15.70 28.57
C ARG A 233 1.34 -15.16 29.38
N LEU A 234 0.86 -15.92 30.36
CA LEU A 234 -0.28 -15.48 31.19
C LEU A 234 0.04 -14.21 31.98
N ARG A 235 1.26 -14.07 32.51
CA ARG A 235 1.69 -12.85 33.22
C ARG A 235 1.74 -11.64 32.30
N VAL A 236 2.34 -11.78 31.13
CA VAL A 236 2.47 -10.70 30.14
C VAL A 236 1.09 -10.29 29.63
N GLU A 237 0.20 -11.25 29.34
CA GLU A 237 -1.18 -10.96 28.94
C GLU A 237 -1.97 -10.24 30.04
N ALA A 238 -1.74 -10.58 31.32
CA ALA A 238 -2.37 -9.88 32.44
C ALA A 238 -1.93 -8.42 32.52
N VAL A 239 -0.62 -8.14 32.38
CA VAL A 239 -0.06 -6.77 32.37
C VAL A 239 -0.67 -5.92 31.24
N ILE A 240 -0.80 -6.49 30.04
CA ILE A 240 -1.43 -5.80 28.90
C ILE A 240 -2.91 -5.53 29.18
N ARG A 241 -3.66 -6.53 29.64
CA ARG A 241 -5.11 -6.38 29.91
C ARG A 241 -5.41 -5.39 31.03
N GLU A 242 -4.56 -5.32 32.06
CA GLU A 242 -4.68 -4.36 33.15
C GLU A 242 -4.49 -2.93 32.63
N HIS A 243 -3.48 -2.71 31.78
CA HIS A 243 -3.27 -1.42 31.13
C HIS A 243 -4.40 -1.03 30.18
N GLU A 244 -4.88 -1.96 29.36
CA GLU A 244 -6.00 -1.71 28.43
C GLU A 244 -7.32 -1.39 29.15
N LYS A 245 -7.51 -1.90 30.38
CA LYS A 245 -8.65 -1.53 31.25
C LYS A 245 -8.47 -0.13 31.82
N ASN A 246 -7.29 0.19 32.33
CA ASN A 246 -7.00 1.49 32.96
C ASN A 246 -7.00 2.65 31.93
N CYS A 247 -6.63 2.41 30.68
CA CYS A 247 -6.72 3.41 29.60
C CYS A 247 -8.14 3.66 29.08
N LYS A 248 -9.13 2.81 29.39
CA LYS A 248 -10.54 3.06 29.04
C LYS A 248 -11.30 3.86 30.11
N THR A 249 -10.66 4.14 31.25
CA THR A 249 -11.27 4.79 32.41
C THR A 249 -10.75 6.20 32.69
N CYS A 250 -9.98 6.82 31.79
CA CYS A 250 -9.68 8.26 31.87
C CYS A 250 -10.70 9.03 31.01
N PRO A 251 -11.59 9.84 31.60
CA PRO A 251 -12.34 10.84 30.84
C PRO A 251 -11.35 11.91 30.36
N ASP A 252 -11.56 12.39 29.14
CA ASP A 252 -10.83 13.52 28.58
C ASP A 252 -10.94 14.75 29.52
N GLU A 253 -9.79 15.27 29.95
CA GLU A 253 -9.61 16.66 30.38
C GLU A 253 -8.65 17.36 29.42
#